data_AF-A0A6P1SYR8-F1
#
_entry.id   AF-A0A6P1SYR8-F1
#
_cell.length_a   1.000
_cell.length_b   1.000
_cell.length_c   1.000
_cell.angle_alpha   90.00
_cell.angle_beta   90.00
_cell.angle_gamma   90.00
#
_symmetry.space_group_name_H-M   'P 1'
#
loop_
_entity.id
_entity.type
_entity.pdbx_description
1 polymer ?
#
loop_
_entity_poly.entity_id
_entity_poly.type
_entity_poly.pdbx_seq_one_letter_code
_entity_poly.pdbx_strand_id
1 'polypeptide(L)'
;MNGFYEIMNLESLWTLWFWIVHVVAWSMTSHFVLGVPFDAVLQANREKEEFGPWARHTDAMLRASIFRIVTYFRRSGAWIVGVWSFVLASLFTFALLWDNEFSIALLTVFLPLTAIYTITIRWALWIDANEFDPAELRLIVRKLRFWIQLFGVLAIIVAAACAILYWLHIHVPVG
;
A
#
# COMPACT_ATOMS: atom_id res chain seq x y z
N MET A 1 29.69 -10.15 -19.08
CA MET A 1 28.93 -9.07 -18.40
C MET A 1 27.55 -9.61 -18.03
N ASN A 2 27.49 -10.63 -17.16
CA ASN A 2 26.24 -11.41 -16.98
C ASN A 2 25.72 -11.46 -15.53
N GLY A 3 26.40 -10.83 -14.56
CA GLY A 3 25.99 -10.90 -13.16
C GLY A 3 24.65 -10.23 -12.85
N PHE A 4 24.24 -9.23 -13.64
CA PHE A 4 22.95 -8.53 -13.40
C PHE A 4 21.75 -9.37 -13.87
N TYR A 5 21.90 -10.16 -14.94
CA TYR A 5 20.84 -11.03 -15.45
C TYR A 5 20.65 -12.28 -14.59
N GLU A 6 21.69 -12.75 -13.91
CA GLU A 6 21.63 -13.92 -13.02
C GLU A 6 20.83 -13.64 -11.73
N ILE A 7 20.89 -12.42 -11.20
CA ILE A 7 20.06 -11.96 -10.06
C ILE A 7 18.61 -11.71 -10.51
N MET A 8 18.41 -11.51 -11.81
CA MET A 8 17.13 -11.25 -12.45
C MET A 8 16.57 -12.50 -13.17
N ASN A 9 17.15 -13.69 -12.90
CA ASN A 9 16.65 -14.95 -13.45
C ASN A 9 15.26 -15.29 -12.88
N LEU A 10 14.47 -15.92 -13.74
CA LEU A 10 13.01 -16.01 -13.77
C LEU A 10 12.34 -16.84 -12.65
N GLU A 11 12.97 -17.01 -11.49
CA GLU A 11 12.31 -17.47 -10.26
C GLU A 11 11.93 -16.25 -9.40
N SER A 12 10.97 -15.46 -9.91
CA SER A 12 10.65 -14.13 -9.40
C SER A 12 10.37 -14.08 -7.90
N LEU A 13 9.83 -15.13 -7.29
CA LEU A 13 9.45 -15.15 -5.87
C LEU A 13 10.65 -15.39 -4.94
N TRP A 14 11.74 -15.99 -5.45
CA TRP A 14 12.94 -16.32 -4.67
C TRP A 14 14.07 -15.31 -4.83
N THR A 15 13.95 -14.39 -5.79
CA THR A 15 14.95 -13.33 -5.98
C THR A 15 14.96 -12.33 -4.83
N LEU A 16 16.18 -11.94 -4.40
CA LEU A 16 16.36 -10.85 -3.41
C LEU A 16 15.73 -9.54 -3.89
N TRP A 17 15.74 -9.29 -5.21
CA TRP A 17 15.15 -8.10 -5.81
C TRP A 17 13.65 -7.97 -5.50
N PHE A 18 12.89 -9.06 -5.64
CA PHE A 18 11.45 -9.06 -5.32
C PHE A 18 11.21 -8.65 -3.86
N TRP A 19 11.94 -9.25 -2.92
CA TRP A 19 11.80 -8.93 -1.50
C TRP A 19 12.26 -7.51 -1.16
N ILE A 20 13.30 -6.99 -1.81
CA ILE A 20 13.70 -5.58 -1.68
C ILE A 20 12.57 -4.66 -2.14
N VAL A 21 12.00 -4.88 -3.32
CA VAL A 21 10.89 -4.08 -3.84
C VAL A 21 9.68 -4.15 -2.91
N HIS A 22 9.34 -5.36 -2.44
CA HIS A 22 8.24 -5.58 -1.51
C HIS A 22 8.47 -4.78 -0.21
N VAL A 23 9.61 -4.97 0.46
CA VAL A 23 9.94 -4.27 1.72
C VAL A 23 10.00 -2.76 1.54
N VAL A 24 10.60 -2.26 0.45
CA VAL A 24 10.68 -0.81 0.18
C VAL A 24 9.28 -0.22 -0.07
N ALA A 25 8.46 -0.87 -0.89
CA ALA A 25 7.09 -0.44 -1.14
C ALA A 25 6.27 -0.38 0.16
N TRP A 26 6.45 -1.37 1.03
CA TRP A 26 5.80 -1.44 2.34
C TRP A 26 6.31 -0.42 3.34
N SER A 27 7.62 -0.18 3.36
CA SER A 27 8.23 0.84 4.20
C SER A 27 7.69 2.23 3.85
N MET A 28 7.63 2.56 2.55
CA MET A 28 7.06 3.83 2.08
C MET A 28 5.57 3.95 2.43
N THR A 29 4.79 2.91 2.13
CA THR A 29 3.33 2.92 2.38
C THR A 29 2.99 3.02 3.87
N SER A 30 3.81 2.42 4.75
CA SER A 30 3.60 2.46 6.20
C SER A 30 4.03 3.79 6.84
N HIS A 31 4.95 4.52 6.20
CA HIS A 31 5.45 5.79 6.73
C HIS A 31 4.43 6.93 6.56
N PHE A 32 3.72 6.96 5.43
CA PHE A 32 2.77 8.02 5.09
C PHE A 32 1.32 7.55 5.24
N VAL A 33 0.55 8.24 6.10
CA VAL A 33 -0.88 7.96 6.31
C VAL A 33 -1.68 9.18 5.86
N LEU A 34 -2.61 9.00 4.92
CA LEU A 34 -3.31 10.11 4.24
C LEU A 34 -2.35 11.16 3.65
N GLY A 35 -1.14 10.75 3.24
CA GLY A 35 -0.12 11.64 2.67
C GLY A 35 0.71 12.43 3.70
N VAL A 36 0.48 12.22 5.00
CA VAL A 36 1.23 12.88 6.08
C VAL A 36 2.14 11.87 6.78
N PRO A 37 3.41 12.23 7.07
CA PRO A 37 4.31 11.34 7.79
C PRO A 37 3.83 11.20 9.25
N PHE A 38 3.75 9.95 9.73
CA PHE A 38 3.08 9.67 11.00
C PHE A 38 3.82 10.16 12.24
N ASP A 39 5.12 10.39 12.14
CA ASP A 39 5.92 11.02 13.18
C ASP A 39 5.41 12.42 13.52
N ALA A 40 4.96 13.22 12.54
CA ALA A 40 4.30 14.50 12.78
C ALA A 40 3.00 14.33 13.60
N VAL A 41 2.21 13.31 13.27
CA VAL A 41 0.98 12.95 14.00
C VAL A 41 1.28 12.49 15.43
N LEU A 42 2.40 11.78 15.62
CA LEU A 42 2.83 11.36 16.95
C LEU A 42 3.30 12.55 17.79
N GLN A 43 4.02 13.51 17.19
CA GLN A 43 4.46 14.72 17.85
C GLN A 43 3.27 15.61 18.24
N ALA A 44 2.31 15.83 17.32
CA ALA A 44 1.08 16.56 17.59
C ALA A 44 0.25 15.95 18.74
N ASN A 45 0.22 14.62 18.87
CA ASN A 45 -0.50 13.96 19.97
C ASN A 45 0.26 13.99 21.31
N ARG A 46 1.56 14.30 21.31
CA ARG A 46 2.37 14.41 22.53
C ARG A 46 2.35 15.82 23.12
N GLU A 47 2.00 16.83 22.34
CA GLU A 47 1.80 18.18 22.84
C GLU A 47 0.67 18.18 23.88
N LYS A 48 0.93 18.81 25.03
CA LYS A 48 -0.09 18.98 26.09
C LYS A 48 -1.13 20.03 25.71
N GLU A 49 -0.75 20.96 24.85
CA GLU A 49 -1.62 22.02 24.33
C GLU A 49 -2.25 21.56 23.02
N GLU A 50 -3.57 21.61 22.96
CA GLU A 50 -4.34 21.20 21.78
C GLU A 50 -4.05 22.06 20.53
N PHE A 51 -3.57 23.29 20.75
CA PHE A 51 -3.21 24.27 19.71
C PHE A 51 -1.71 24.57 19.64
N GLY A 52 -0.88 23.63 20.06
CA GLY A 52 0.57 23.75 19.95
C GLY A 52 1.06 23.86 18.50
N PRO A 53 2.33 24.26 18.29
CA PRO A 53 2.92 24.37 16.96
C PRO A 53 2.81 23.07 16.15
N TRP A 54 3.11 21.90 16.74
CA TRP A 54 3.07 20.62 16.02
C TRP A 54 1.64 20.19 15.68
N ALA A 55 0.68 20.41 16.56
CA ALA A 55 -0.73 20.18 16.29
C ALA A 55 -1.20 20.97 15.07
N ARG A 56 -1.00 22.30 15.08
CA ARG A 56 -1.42 23.17 13.96
C ARG A 56 -0.76 22.80 12.64
N HIS A 57 0.54 22.53 12.64
CA HIS A 57 1.26 22.14 11.43
C HIS A 57 0.75 20.80 10.88
N THR A 58 0.57 19.81 11.74
CA THR A 58 0.07 18.49 11.35
C THR A 58 -1.36 18.56 10.79
N ASP A 59 -2.22 19.33 11.44
CA ASP A 59 -3.62 19.47 11.02
C ASP A 59 -3.72 20.18 9.66
N ALA A 60 -2.89 21.21 9.43
CA ALA A 60 -2.79 21.87 8.13
C ALA A 60 -2.27 20.93 7.03
N MET A 61 -1.23 20.12 7.33
CA MET A 61 -0.71 19.12 6.39
C MET A 61 -1.76 18.08 6.03
N LEU A 62 -2.56 17.64 7.01
CA LEU A 62 -3.57 16.62 6.81
C LEU A 62 -4.73 17.15 5.97
N ARG A 63 -5.23 18.34 6.27
CA ARG A 63 -6.25 19.01 5.44
C ARG A 63 -5.76 19.23 4.01
N ALA A 64 -4.53 19.69 3.83
CA ALA A 64 -3.95 19.87 2.51
C ALA A 64 -3.81 18.55 1.73
N SER A 65 -3.42 17.47 2.41
CA SER A 65 -3.26 16.15 1.79
C SER A 65 -4.60 15.53 1.41
N ILE A 66 -5.62 15.65 2.28
CA ILE A 66 -6.99 15.21 2.00
C ILE A 66 -7.56 15.98 0.81
N PHE A 67 -7.44 17.32 0.81
CA PHE A 67 -7.89 18.15 -0.29
C PHE A 67 -7.26 17.71 -1.63
N ARG A 68 -5.95 17.41 -1.65
CA ARG A 68 -5.26 16.91 -2.85
C ARG A 68 -5.82 15.57 -3.28
N ILE A 69 -5.89 14.58 -2.39
CA ILE A 69 -6.41 13.23 -2.70
C ILE A 69 -7.81 13.33 -3.31
N VAL A 70 -8.70 14.07 -2.66
CA VAL A 70 -10.09 14.23 -3.09
C VAL A 70 -10.16 14.95 -4.44
N THR A 71 -9.41 16.04 -4.62
CA THR A 71 -9.44 16.81 -5.88
C THR A 71 -8.94 15.96 -7.05
N TYR A 72 -7.82 15.25 -6.88
CA TYR A 72 -7.29 14.37 -7.93
C TYR A 72 -8.23 13.20 -8.22
N PHE A 73 -8.81 12.59 -7.19
CA PHE A 73 -9.71 11.46 -7.36
C PHE A 73 -11.05 11.89 -7.98
N ARG A 74 -11.62 13.04 -7.61
CA ARG A 74 -12.85 13.54 -8.26
C ARG A 74 -12.63 13.88 -9.73
N ARG A 75 -11.44 14.37 -10.10
CA ARG A 75 -11.10 14.73 -11.49
C ARG A 75 -10.77 13.53 -12.37
N SER A 76 -9.98 12.59 -11.85
CA SER A 76 -9.35 11.52 -12.65
C SER A 76 -9.61 10.12 -12.11
N GLY A 77 -10.44 9.97 -11.06
CA GLY A 77 -10.64 8.71 -10.35
C GLY A 77 -11.19 7.60 -11.23
N ALA A 78 -12.16 7.89 -12.11
CA ALA A 78 -12.70 6.90 -13.04
C ALA A 78 -11.63 6.33 -13.98
N TRP A 79 -10.75 7.19 -14.52
CA TRP A 79 -9.64 6.77 -15.37
C TRP A 79 -8.59 5.97 -14.59
N ILE A 80 -8.22 6.44 -13.40
CA ILE A 80 -7.26 5.74 -12.53
C ILE A 80 -7.76 4.34 -12.19
N VAL A 81 -9.02 4.22 -11.75
CA VAL A 81 -9.64 2.94 -11.40
C VAL A 81 -9.74 2.04 -12.63
N GLY A 82 -10.23 2.54 -13.77
CA GLY A 82 -10.37 1.74 -14.99
C GLY A 82 -9.04 1.16 -15.48
N VAL A 83 -8.00 2.01 -15.57
CA VAL A 83 -6.66 1.56 -15.99
C VAL A 83 -6.07 0.59 -14.97
N TRP A 84 -6.18 0.89 -13.68
CA TRP A 84 -5.61 0.05 -12.64
C TRP A 84 -6.30 -1.31 -12.54
N SER A 85 -7.62 -1.35 -12.63
CA SER A 85 -8.40 -2.59 -12.69
C SER A 85 -8.04 -3.43 -13.92
N PHE A 86 -7.80 -2.80 -15.08
CA PHE A 86 -7.34 -3.51 -16.27
C PHE A 86 -5.96 -4.14 -16.08
N VAL A 87 -5.01 -3.42 -15.46
CA VAL A 87 -3.67 -3.96 -15.15
C VAL A 87 -3.77 -5.15 -14.19
N LEU A 88 -4.54 -5.02 -13.10
CA LEU A 88 -4.76 -6.11 -12.15
C LEU A 88 -5.42 -7.33 -12.80
N ALA A 89 -6.43 -7.11 -13.64
CA ALA A 89 -7.11 -8.21 -14.36
C ALA A 89 -6.17 -8.91 -15.35
N SER A 90 -5.30 -8.15 -16.03
CA SER A 90 -4.29 -8.72 -16.94
C SER A 90 -3.27 -9.56 -16.17
N LEU A 91 -2.77 -9.07 -15.04
CA LEU A 91 -1.87 -9.83 -14.17
C LEU A 91 -2.54 -11.10 -13.63
N PHE A 92 -3.81 -11.01 -13.23
CA PHE A 92 -4.59 -12.16 -12.77
C PHE A 92 -4.77 -13.22 -13.87
N THR A 93 -5.03 -12.77 -15.10
CA THR A 93 -5.13 -13.64 -16.27
C THR A 93 -3.80 -14.35 -16.55
N PHE A 94 -2.68 -13.63 -16.51
CA PHE A 94 -1.36 -14.22 -16.76
C PHE A 94 -0.91 -15.15 -15.63
N ALA A 95 -1.23 -14.81 -14.38
CA ALA A 95 -0.95 -15.66 -13.23
C ALA A 95 -1.73 -16.98 -13.30
N LEU A 96 -3.02 -16.95 -13.68
CA LEU A 96 -3.84 -18.16 -13.68
C LEU A 96 -3.75 -19.00 -14.97
N LEU A 97 -3.68 -18.36 -16.15
CA LEU A 97 -3.73 -19.09 -17.42
C LEU A 97 -2.36 -19.57 -17.90
N TRP A 98 -1.29 -18.85 -17.53
CA TRP A 98 0.08 -19.16 -17.98
C TRP A 98 1.01 -19.54 -16.85
N ASP A 99 0.49 -19.72 -15.64
CA ASP A 99 1.25 -20.03 -14.42
C ASP A 99 2.50 -19.15 -14.27
N ASN A 100 2.34 -17.87 -14.63
CA ASN A 100 3.45 -16.95 -14.75
C ASN A 100 3.87 -16.46 -13.37
N GLU A 101 4.99 -16.98 -12.86
CA GLU A 101 5.53 -16.64 -11.53
C GLU A 101 5.67 -15.13 -11.30
N PHE A 102 6.15 -14.41 -12.32
CA PHE A 102 6.32 -12.96 -12.23
C PHE A 102 4.98 -12.23 -12.01
N SER A 103 3.93 -12.69 -12.66
CA SER A 103 2.58 -12.13 -12.50
C SER A 103 2.02 -12.43 -11.11
N ILE A 104 2.27 -13.63 -10.56
CA ILE A 104 1.91 -14.00 -9.19
C ILE A 104 2.67 -13.11 -8.18
N ALA A 105 3.96 -12.91 -8.39
CA ALA A 105 4.80 -12.05 -7.57
C ALA A 105 4.26 -10.60 -7.55
N LEU A 106 3.99 -10.03 -8.72
CA LEU A 106 3.43 -8.68 -8.85
C LEU A 106 2.06 -8.56 -8.19
N LEU A 107 1.16 -9.53 -8.36
CA LEU A 107 -0.15 -9.52 -7.70
C LEU A 107 -0.02 -9.48 -6.19
N THR A 108 0.95 -10.19 -5.63
CA THR A 108 1.13 -10.24 -4.18
C THR A 108 1.60 -8.91 -3.59
N VAL A 109 2.26 -8.07 -4.40
CA VAL A 109 2.58 -6.69 -4.04
C VAL A 109 1.38 -5.78 -4.30
N PHE A 110 0.79 -5.83 -5.50
CA PHE A 110 -0.20 -4.85 -5.94
C PHE A 110 -1.57 -5.02 -5.29
N LEU A 111 -2.04 -6.24 -5.01
CA LEU A 111 -3.32 -6.46 -4.36
C LEU A 111 -3.45 -5.75 -2.99
N PRO A 112 -2.55 -5.99 -2.03
CA PRO A 112 -2.63 -5.34 -0.73
C PRO A 112 -2.37 -3.83 -0.80
N LEU A 113 -1.51 -3.35 -1.70
CA LEU A 113 -1.36 -1.92 -1.97
C LEU A 113 -2.66 -1.31 -2.49
N THR A 114 -3.35 -1.97 -3.42
CA THR A 114 -4.63 -1.52 -3.98
C THR A 114 -5.70 -1.40 -2.88
N ALA A 115 -5.76 -2.38 -1.97
CA ALA A 115 -6.66 -2.33 -0.83
C ALA A 115 -6.38 -1.10 0.05
N ILE A 116 -5.11 -0.84 0.37
CA ILE A 116 -4.71 0.32 1.18
C ILE A 116 -5.03 1.65 0.49
N TYR A 117 -4.69 1.80 -0.79
CA TYR A 117 -5.00 3.02 -1.54
C TYR A 117 -6.51 3.27 -1.60
N THR A 118 -7.30 2.21 -1.80
CA THR A 118 -8.77 2.29 -1.81
C THR A 118 -9.30 2.74 -0.45
N ILE A 119 -8.82 2.14 0.64
CA ILE A 119 -9.20 2.55 2.00
C ILE A 119 -8.80 4.02 2.22
N THR A 120 -7.58 4.41 1.87
CA THR A 120 -7.07 5.77 2.03
C THR A 120 -7.94 6.80 1.30
N ILE A 121 -8.31 6.53 0.05
CA ILE A 121 -9.20 7.39 -0.75
C ILE A 121 -10.60 7.45 -0.13
N ARG A 122 -11.16 6.31 0.27
CA ARG A 122 -12.49 6.26 0.91
C ARG A 122 -12.54 7.08 2.20
N TRP A 123 -11.51 6.96 3.04
CA TRP A 123 -11.40 7.74 4.26
C TRP A 123 -11.19 9.23 3.96
N ALA A 124 -10.36 9.58 2.96
CA ALA A 124 -10.19 10.98 2.55
C ALA A 124 -11.51 11.61 2.07
N LEU A 125 -12.29 10.89 1.25
CA LEU A 125 -13.61 11.33 0.79
C LEU A 125 -14.62 11.44 1.94
N TRP A 126 -14.59 10.51 2.89
CA TRP A 126 -15.46 10.54 4.05
C TRP A 126 -15.11 11.70 5.00
N ILE A 127 -13.83 11.98 5.20
CA ILE A 127 -13.35 13.13 5.99
C ILE A 127 -13.65 14.46 5.27
N ASP A 128 -13.59 14.52 3.95
CA ASP A 128 -13.95 15.73 3.20
C ASP A 128 -15.45 16.02 3.24
N ALA A 129 -16.28 14.95 3.32
CA ALA A 129 -17.72 15.07 3.39
C ALA A 129 -18.27 15.37 4.81
N ASN A 130 -17.47 15.18 5.86
CA ASN A 130 -17.89 15.39 7.24
C ASN A 130 -16.88 16.31 7.94
N GLU A 131 -17.35 17.33 8.65
CA GLU A 131 -16.45 18.18 9.43
C GLU A 131 -15.97 17.44 10.68
N PHE A 132 -14.66 17.20 10.76
CA PHE A 132 -14.02 16.62 11.94
C PHE A 132 -13.22 17.68 12.68
N ASP A 133 -13.31 17.60 14.02
CA ASP A 133 -12.40 18.34 14.88
C ASP A 133 -10.97 17.83 14.70
N PRO A 134 -9.96 18.69 14.88
CA PRO A 134 -8.57 18.30 14.64
C PRO A 134 -8.11 17.11 15.51
N ALA A 135 -8.59 17.04 16.75
CA ALA A 135 -8.32 15.91 17.64
C ALA A 135 -8.90 14.58 17.11
N GLU A 136 -10.14 14.60 16.63
CA GLU A 136 -10.81 13.43 16.05
C GLU A 136 -10.09 12.96 14.78
N LEU A 137 -9.68 13.92 13.95
CA LEU A 137 -8.95 13.66 12.72
C LEU A 137 -7.63 12.93 13.00
N ARG A 138 -6.87 13.34 14.04
CA ARG A 138 -5.65 12.62 14.47
C ARG A 138 -5.94 11.20 14.96
N LEU A 139 -7.07 10.97 15.66
CA LEU A 139 -7.48 9.62 16.07
C LEU A 139 -7.82 8.74 14.86
N ILE A 140 -8.48 9.29 13.84
CA ILE A 140 -8.77 8.60 12.58
C ILE A 140 -7.46 8.17 11.91
N VAL A 141 -6.47 9.06 11.82
CA VAL A 141 -5.15 8.73 11.22
C VAL A 141 -4.46 7.59 11.97
N ARG A 142 -4.54 7.57 13.30
CA ARG A 142 -3.99 6.46 14.11
C ARG A 142 -4.68 5.13 13.81
N LYS A 143 -6.01 5.11 13.68
CA LYS A 143 -6.77 3.91 13.31
C LYS A 143 -6.39 3.44 11.91
N LEU A 144 -6.28 4.36 10.94
CA LEU A 144 -5.91 4.04 9.58
C LEU A 144 -4.50 3.42 9.50
N ARG A 145 -3.54 3.94 10.29
CA ARG A 145 -2.20 3.35 10.37
C ARG A 145 -2.21 1.90 10.81
N PHE A 146 -3.02 1.55 11.80
CA PHE A 146 -3.13 0.17 12.27
C PHE A 146 -3.54 -0.76 11.13
N TRP A 147 -4.53 -0.35 10.33
CA TRP A 147 -4.93 -1.11 9.14
C TRP A 147 -3.81 -1.23 8.10
N ILE A 148 -3.09 -0.14 7.81
CA ILE A 148 -1.96 -0.15 6.87
C ILE A 148 -0.88 -1.14 7.32
N GLN A 149 -0.53 -1.15 8.61
CA GLN A 149 0.45 -2.08 9.17
C GLN A 149 -0.05 -3.53 9.09
N LEU A 150 -1.32 -3.78 9.40
CA LEU A 150 -1.91 -5.11 9.32
C LEU A 150 -1.86 -5.64 7.88
N PHE A 151 -2.24 -4.83 6.90
CA PHE A 151 -2.16 -5.21 5.48
C PHE A 151 -0.72 -5.44 5.02
N GLY A 152 0.26 -4.70 5.54
CA GLY A 152 1.67 -4.92 5.24
C GLY A 152 2.20 -6.25 5.77
N VAL A 153 1.84 -6.61 7.00
CA VAL A 153 2.18 -7.92 7.57
C VAL A 153 1.50 -9.05 6.79
N LEU A 154 0.21 -8.89 6.50
CA LEU A 154 -0.54 -9.87 5.71
C LEU A 154 0.05 -10.05 4.31
N ALA A 155 0.50 -8.97 3.66
CA ALA A 155 1.10 -9.03 2.34
C ALA A 155 2.39 -9.84 2.31
N ILE A 156 3.27 -9.65 3.31
CA ILE A 156 4.51 -10.43 3.45
C ILE A 156 4.20 -11.91 3.66
N ILE A 157 3.20 -12.21 4.50
CA ILE A 157 2.76 -13.60 4.75
C ILE A 157 2.22 -14.25 3.48
N VAL A 158 1.36 -13.54 2.73
CA VAL A 158 0.81 -14.04 1.46
C VAL A 158 1.92 -14.20 0.42
N ALA A 159 2.89 -13.28 0.35
CA ALA A 159 4.06 -13.40 -0.54
C ALA A 159 4.87 -14.66 -0.24
N ALA A 160 5.17 -14.90 1.04
CA ALA A 160 5.90 -16.08 1.47
C ALA A 160 5.12 -17.37 1.18
N ALA A 161 3.80 -17.38 1.45
CA ALA A 161 2.95 -18.53 1.18
C ALA A 161 2.88 -18.84 -0.33
N CYS A 162 2.70 -17.84 -1.18
CA CYS A 162 2.71 -18.00 -2.63
C CYS A 162 4.06 -18.52 -3.14
N ALA A 163 5.19 -18.01 -2.61
CA ALA A 163 6.52 -18.51 -2.94
C ALA A 163 6.68 -20.00 -2.65
N ILE A 164 6.23 -20.44 -1.47
CA ILE A 164 6.30 -21.86 -1.05
C ILE A 164 5.36 -22.73 -1.89
N LEU A 165 4.13 -22.29 -2.13
CA LEU A 165 3.15 -23.05 -2.91
C LEU A 165 3.60 -23.23 -4.37
N TYR A 166 4.15 -22.19 -4.98
CA TYR A 166 4.69 -22.24 -6.32
C TYR A 166 5.91 -23.17 -6.40
N TRP A 167 6.81 -23.10 -5.41
CA TRP A 167 7.95 -24.02 -5.31
C TRP A 167 7.50 -25.48 -5.21
N LEU A 168 6.50 -25.77 -4.38
CA LEU A 168 5.91 -27.10 -4.25
C LEU A 168 5.26 -27.57 -5.55
N HIS A 169 4.56 -26.71 -6.27
CA HIS A 169 3.92 -27.06 -7.55
C HIS A 169 4.94 -27.51 -8.60
N ILE A 170 6.11 -26.86 -8.65
CA ILE A 170 7.19 -27.20 -9.58
C ILE A 170 7.93 -28.49 -9.17
N HIS A 171 8.22 -28.67 -7.88
CA HIS A 171 9.15 -29.72 -7.42
C HIS A 171 8.46 -31.00 -6.93
N VAL A 172 7.18 -30.95 -6.58
CA VAL A 172 6.41 -32.10 -6.14
C VAL A 172 5.39 -32.42 -7.23
N PRO A 173 5.67 -33.37 -8.14
CA PRO A 173 4.69 -33.80 -9.11
C PRO A 173 3.51 -34.42 -8.36
N VAL A 174 2.34 -33.81 -8.52
CA VAL A 174 1.09 -34.37 -8.01
C VAL A 174 0.79 -35.60 -8.86
N GLY A 175 1.02 -36.79 -8.29
CA GLY A 175 0.72 -38.08 -8.92
C GLY A 175 -0.78 -38.33 -9.05
#